data_AF-A0A6U6IL10-F1
#
_entry.id   AF-A0A6U6IL10-F1
#
_cell.length_a   1.000
_cell.length_b   1.000
_cell.length_c   1.000
_cell.angle_alpha   90.00
_cell.angle_beta   90.00
_cell.angle_gamma   90.00
#
_symmetry.space_group_name_H-M   'P 1'
#
loop_
_entity.id
_entity.type
_entity.pdbx_description
1 polymer ?
#
loop_
_entity_poly.entity_id
_entity_poly.type
_entity_poly.pdbx_seq_one_letter_code
_entity_poly.pdbx_strand_id
1 'polypeptide(L)'
;WEEVNNDCTVKERMTCDQVWPDTSDLICECAVVLETPTVTVAPDPAPPSGTQAPSPLPEEPARCDLPNAKKICSDSGCKVLAGGMTGKNCEEYCGQSNMVCTGAWEEVANDCNVKEAMACSQVWPDTSDLLCECEAPTDQSSGPDPQSPASSADCNMPDVKEFCSANGCKVLAGQMTGKTCNWYCSRSDLFCVGAWEEVDNSCRVLEAMTCGAVWPDTSDLICECSTEQAQATVVASPSAPEPAPVVVASPSASEPVRQRRETRENVYSRTSGVGAWGGWCTCPDGQRYQVGDKFDACAQGPQSLACIGGTPGECEHRVDAAREGHQVVCAAP
;
A
#
# COMPACT_ATOMS: atom_id res chain seq x y z
N TRP A 1 -13.98 41.38 19.25
CA TRP A 1 -14.87 42.55 19.08
C TRP A 1 -15.15 42.73 17.59
N GLU A 2 -16.39 43.01 17.18
CA GLU A 2 -16.74 43.28 15.76
C GLU A 2 -16.47 44.75 15.42
N GLU A 3 -16.02 45.09 14.20
CA GLU A 3 -15.74 46.47 13.76
C GLU A 3 -16.86 47.07 12.90
N VAL A 4 -16.84 48.40 12.71
CA VAL A 4 -17.59 49.08 11.65
C VAL A 4 -16.59 49.66 10.65
N ASN A 5 -16.71 49.29 9.36
CA ASN A 5 -15.99 49.91 8.24
C ASN A 5 -14.44 49.92 8.33
N ASN A 6 -13.84 48.87 8.89
CA ASN A 6 -12.38 48.67 8.86
C ASN A 6 -11.58 49.81 9.52
N ASP A 7 -12.25 50.56 10.40
CA ASP A 7 -11.63 51.39 11.40
C ASP A 7 -11.73 50.64 12.73
N CYS A 8 -10.70 50.75 13.58
CA CYS A 8 -10.61 49.98 14.83
C CYS A 8 -11.60 50.47 15.91
N THR A 9 -12.80 50.86 15.50
CA THR A 9 -13.92 51.22 16.35
C THR A 9 -14.75 49.99 16.63
N VAL A 10 -14.75 49.61 17.90
CA VAL A 10 -15.55 48.49 18.44
C VAL A 10 -17.05 48.73 18.22
N LYS A 11 -17.69 47.81 17.51
CA LYS A 11 -19.14 47.71 17.31
C LYS A 11 -19.83 46.95 18.44
N GLU A 12 -19.26 45.82 18.88
CA GLU A 12 -19.84 44.98 19.95
C GLU A 12 -18.77 44.24 20.76
N ARG A 13 -19.01 44.06 22.07
CA ARG A 13 -18.10 43.40 23.03
C ARG A 13 -18.59 41.98 23.32
N MET A 14 -17.68 40.99 23.27
CA MET A 14 -17.98 39.58 23.55
C MET A 14 -16.96 38.99 24.52
N THR A 15 -17.31 37.88 25.16
CA THR A 15 -16.37 37.09 25.98
C THR A 15 -15.43 36.28 25.09
N CYS A 16 -14.26 35.91 25.61
CA CYS A 16 -13.21 35.25 24.83
C CYS A 16 -13.61 33.92 24.18
N ASP A 17 -14.60 33.22 24.73
CA ASP A 17 -15.01 31.89 24.27
C ASP A 17 -16.22 31.90 23.31
N GLN A 18 -16.65 33.09 22.85
CA GLN A 18 -17.78 33.23 21.92
C GLN A 18 -17.30 33.29 20.47
N VAL A 19 -17.97 32.53 19.59
CA VAL A 19 -17.67 32.46 18.15
C VAL A 19 -18.76 33.20 17.37
N TRP A 20 -18.37 34.04 16.40
CA TRP A 20 -19.30 34.71 15.48
C TRP A 20 -19.19 34.08 14.08
N PRO A 21 -20.25 33.43 13.56
CA PRO A 21 -20.16 32.62 12.34
C PRO A 21 -20.03 33.40 11.01
N ASP A 22 -20.14 34.73 11.02
CA ASP A 22 -20.29 35.54 9.80
C ASP A 22 -19.25 36.69 9.69
N THR A 23 -18.16 36.66 10.48
CA THR A 23 -17.11 37.70 10.45
C THR A 23 -15.72 37.07 10.47
N SER A 24 -14.80 37.56 9.65
CA SER A 24 -13.43 37.03 9.54
C SER A 24 -12.38 37.88 10.28
N ASP A 25 -12.78 39.01 10.84
CA ASP A 25 -11.94 40.09 11.34
C ASP A 25 -12.38 40.50 12.75
N LEU A 26 -11.93 39.75 13.76
CA LEU A 26 -12.17 40.07 15.16
C LEU A 26 -10.98 40.85 15.73
N ILE A 27 -11.24 41.98 16.38
CA ILE A 27 -10.23 42.61 17.25
C ILE A 27 -10.10 41.73 18.50
N CYS A 28 -8.87 41.45 18.94
CA CYS A 28 -8.54 40.75 20.19
C CYS A 28 -7.57 41.60 21.02
N GLU A 29 -7.82 41.71 22.33
CA GLU A 29 -6.93 42.37 23.29
C GLU A 29 -6.42 41.32 24.28
N CYS A 30 -5.12 41.03 24.25
CA CYS A 30 -4.49 40.00 25.08
C CYS A 30 -3.83 40.63 26.30
N ALA A 31 -4.07 40.06 27.49
CA ALA A 31 -3.34 40.40 28.70
C ALA A 31 -2.20 39.39 28.93
N VAL A 32 -1.02 39.87 29.32
CA VAL A 32 0.07 39.01 29.79
C VAL A 32 -0.27 38.48 31.18
N VAL A 33 -0.36 37.15 31.30
CA VAL A 33 -0.57 36.49 32.59
C VAL A 33 0.73 36.58 33.38
N LEU A 34 0.80 37.49 34.35
CA LEU A 34 1.88 37.51 35.33
C LEU A 34 1.58 36.44 36.38
N GLU A 35 2.39 35.38 36.36
CA GLU A 35 2.37 34.32 37.37
C GLU A 35 2.50 34.90 38.79
N THR A 36 1.66 34.44 39.70
CA THR A 36 1.77 34.72 41.14
C THR A 36 2.16 33.46 41.90
N PRO A 37 3.03 33.56 42.93
CA PRO A 37 3.54 32.41 43.65
C PRO A 37 2.59 31.94 44.78
N THR A 38 2.87 30.71 45.17
CA THR A 38 2.22 29.72 46.04
C THR A 38 1.98 30.07 47.53
N VAL A 39 1.08 29.25 48.14
CA VAL A 39 1.02 28.71 49.54
C VAL A 39 0.10 29.41 50.56
N THR A 40 -0.92 28.69 51.07
CA THR A 40 -0.95 28.14 52.45
C THR A 40 -2.18 27.24 52.71
N VAL A 41 -1.89 26.05 53.24
CA VAL A 41 -2.80 24.99 53.70
C VAL A 41 -3.21 25.23 55.16
N ALA A 42 -4.41 24.80 55.55
CA ALA A 42 -4.79 24.54 56.94
C ALA A 42 -5.44 23.13 57.08
N PRO A 43 -5.35 22.46 58.25
CA PRO A 43 -5.41 21.00 58.37
C PRO A 43 -6.78 20.39 58.73
N ASP A 44 -6.97 19.13 58.27
CA ASP A 44 -7.74 17.95 58.78
C ASP A 44 -9.01 18.12 59.65
N PRO A 45 -10.05 17.27 59.46
CA PRO A 45 -9.96 15.88 59.93
C PRO A 45 -10.51 14.77 59.01
N ALA A 46 -9.84 13.63 59.10
CA ALA A 46 -10.08 12.27 58.57
C ALA A 46 -11.51 11.67 58.76
N PRO A 47 -11.84 10.57 58.03
CA PRO A 47 -13.20 10.23 57.59
C PRO A 47 -13.85 9.08 58.38
N PRO A 48 -15.17 8.83 58.24
CA PRO A 48 -15.73 7.51 58.45
C PRO A 48 -15.67 6.67 57.18
N SER A 49 -15.18 5.45 57.35
CA SER A 49 -15.14 4.39 56.35
C SER A 49 -16.52 3.96 55.89
N GLY A 50 -16.60 3.63 54.61
CA GLY A 50 -17.60 2.71 54.06
C GLY A 50 -18.60 3.39 53.13
N THR A 51 -18.43 3.18 51.83
CA THR A 51 -19.27 2.24 51.06
C THR A 51 -19.16 2.53 49.56
N GLN A 52 -18.68 1.52 48.83
CA GLN A 52 -18.85 1.25 47.40
C GLN A 52 -18.36 2.31 46.39
N ALA A 53 -17.25 1.96 45.74
CA ALA A 53 -16.80 2.52 44.48
C ALA A 53 -17.89 2.44 43.41
N PRO A 54 -18.22 3.54 42.70
CA PRO A 54 -18.83 3.42 41.40
C PRO A 54 -17.78 2.88 40.43
N SER A 55 -18.14 1.80 39.74
CA SER A 55 -17.42 1.24 38.60
C SER A 55 -16.92 2.33 37.64
N PRO A 56 -15.75 2.16 36.99
CA PRO A 56 -15.36 3.06 35.91
C PRO A 56 -16.46 3.05 34.86
N LEU A 57 -17.03 4.23 34.61
CA LEU A 57 -17.81 4.50 33.41
C LEU A 57 -16.94 4.09 32.20
N PRO A 58 -17.54 3.52 31.14
CA PRO A 58 -16.78 3.17 29.95
C PRO A 58 -16.05 4.41 29.49
N GLU A 59 -14.72 4.33 29.34
CA GLU A 59 -13.91 5.37 28.72
C GLU A 59 -14.65 5.78 27.44
N GLU A 60 -15.16 7.02 27.40
CA GLU A 60 -15.72 7.57 26.18
C GLU A 60 -14.63 7.45 25.10
N PRO A 61 -14.98 7.00 23.87
CA PRO A 61 -13.99 6.85 22.83
C PRO A 61 -13.26 8.18 22.67
N ALA A 62 -11.93 8.14 22.70
CA ALA A 62 -11.07 9.32 22.59
C ALA A 62 -11.58 10.18 21.42
N ARG A 63 -12.19 11.32 21.74
CA ARG A 63 -12.71 12.24 20.72
C ARG A 63 -11.55 13.09 20.23
N CYS A 64 -11.38 13.19 18.92
CA CYS A 64 -10.43 14.14 18.36
C CYS A 64 -10.99 15.55 18.48
N ASP A 65 -10.23 16.44 19.12
CA ASP A 65 -10.55 17.87 19.22
C ASP A 65 -9.75 18.63 18.15
N LEU A 66 -10.32 18.73 16.95
CA LEU A 66 -9.69 19.33 15.77
C LEU A 66 -10.19 20.79 15.59
N PRO A 67 -9.30 21.80 15.69
CA PRO A 67 -9.67 23.21 15.55
C PRO A 67 -10.00 23.56 14.11
N ASN A 68 -10.78 24.61 13.88
CA ASN A 68 -11.20 25.06 12.53
C ASN A 68 -11.98 24.02 11.71
N ALA A 69 -12.58 23.02 12.35
CA ALA A 69 -13.52 22.12 11.69
C ALA A 69 -14.83 22.87 11.38
N LYS A 70 -15.14 23.08 10.10
CA LYS A 70 -16.46 23.55 9.62
C LYS A 70 -17.55 22.54 9.97
N LYS A 71 -17.21 21.25 9.93
CA LYS A 71 -18.14 20.15 10.23
C LYS A 71 -17.41 18.93 10.76
N ILE A 72 -18.01 18.26 11.74
CA ILE A 72 -17.57 16.97 12.23
C ILE A 72 -18.27 15.87 11.42
N CYS A 73 -17.45 15.00 10.82
CA CYS A 73 -17.86 13.98 9.86
C CYS A 73 -17.68 12.54 10.38
N SER A 74 -17.39 12.38 11.66
CA SER A 74 -17.37 11.08 12.35
C SER A 74 -17.75 11.24 13.82
N ASP A 75 -18.34 10.21 14.40
CA ASP A 75 -18.79 10.22 15.81
C ASP A 75 -17.61 10.36 16.80
N SER A 76 -16.40 9.98 16.36
CA SER A 76 -15.14 10.18 17.08
C SER A 76 -14.58 11.60 16.99
N GLY A 77 -15.12 12.48 16.15
CA GLY A 77 -14.54 13.80 15.90
C GLY A 77 -13.29 13.81 15.03
N CYS A 78 -12.76 12.64 14.65
CA CYS A 78 -11.46 12.51 14.00
C CYS A 78 -11.48 12.69 12.49
N LYS A 79 -12.67 12.74 11.89
CA LYS A 79 -12.89 13.10 10.50
C LYS A 79 -13.67 14.40 10.46
N VAL A 80 -13.14 15.41 9.80
CA VAL A 80 -13.71 16.76 9.79
C VAL A 80 -13.59 17.40 8.42
N LEU A 81 -14.53 18.27 8.11
CA LEU A 81 -14.38 19.24 7.04
C LEU A 81 -13.58 20.42 7.58
N ALA A 82 -12.28 20.44 7.31
CA ALA A 82 -11.36 21.47 7.77
C ALA A 82 -11.58 22.76 6.98
N GLY A 83 -11.84 23.88 7.66
CA GLY A 83 -11.98 25.19 7.02
C GLY A 83 -10.65 25.92 6.86
N GLY A 84 -10.58 26.80 5.85
CA GLY A 84 -9.40 27.64 5.62
C GLY A 84 -8.21 26.87 5.07
N MET A 85 -8.49 25.86 4.24
CA MET A 85 -7.49 24.95 3.65
C MET A 85 -6.88 25.48 2.36
N THR A 86 -7.19 26.71 1.95
CA THR A 86 -6.58 27.34 0.77
C THR A 86 -5.06 27.42 0.93
N GLY A 87 -4.35 26.65 0.10
CA GLY A 87 -2.89 26.58 0.15
C GLY A 87 -2.33 25.74 1.31
N LYS A 88 -3.17 25.01 2.05
CA LYS A 88 -2.78 24.09 3.13
C LYS A 88 -3.18 22.66 2.78
N ASN A 89 -2.63 21.70 3.51
CA ASN A 89 -2.94 20.27 3.34
C ASN A 89 -3.37 19.65 4.68
N CYS A 90 -3.94 18.44 4.62
CA CYS A 90 -4.45 17.76 5.80
C CYS A 90 -3.35 17.33 6.78
N GLU A 91 -2.12 17.12 6.33
CA GLU A 91 -0.96 16.83 7.18
C GLU A 91 -0.65 18.00 8.11
N GLU A 92 -0.59 19.22 7.57
CA GLU A 92 -0.41 20.45 8.36
C GLU A 92 -1.60 20.72 9.27
N TYR A 93 -2.82 20.38 8.83
CA TYR A 93 -4.02 20.53 9.63
C TYR A 93 -4.02 19.61 10.84
N CYS A 94 -3.79 18.30 10.65
CA CYS A 94 -3.71 17.35 11.76
C CYS A 94 -2.51 17.66 12.68
N GLY A 95 -1.38 18.07 12.09
CA GLY A 95 -0.15 18.42 12.83
C GLY A 95 -0.33 19.58 13.81
N GLN A 96 -1.21 20.54 13.53
CA GLN A 96 -1.53 21.64 14.46
C GLN A 96 -2.13 21.14 15.79
N SER A 97 -2.77 19.97 15.78
CA SER A 97 -3.37 19.35 16.97
C SER A 97 -2.49 18.25 17.55
N ASN A 98 -1.22 18.18 17.12
CA ASN A 98 -0.31 17.07 17.43
C ASN A 98 -0.92 15.71 17.05
N MET A 99 -1.62 15.66 15.92
CA MET A 99 -2.25 14.46 15.37
C MET A 99 -1.62 14.11 14.01
N VAL A 100 -1.71 12.83 13.64
CA VAL A 100 -1.19 12.29 12.38
C VAL A 100 -2.34 12.22 11.38
N CYS A 101 -2.13 12.70 10.15
CA CYS A 101 -3.13 12.56 9.09
C CYS A 101 -3.17 11.12 8.59
N THR A 102 -4.35 10.50 8.63
CA THR A 102 -4.60 9.14 8.14
C THR A 102 -5.35 9.12 6.82
N GLY A 103 -6.00 10.23 6.47
CA GLY A 103 -6.57 10.41 5.14
C GLY A 103 -6.99 11.84 4.83
N ALA A 104 -7.03 12.14 3.55
CA ALA A 104 -7.43 13.43 3.00
C ALA A 104 -8.32 13.23 1.78
N TRP A 105 -9.38 14.03 1.69
CA TRP A 105 -10.33 13.97 0.59
C TRP A 105 -10.86 15.36 0.26
N GLU A 106 -11.22 15.55 -0.99
CA GLU A 106 -12.11 16.61 -1.42
C GLU A 106 -13.56 16.17 -1.16
N GLU A 107 -14.38 17.07 -0.65
CA GLU A 107 -15.80 16.83 -0.36
C GLU A 107 -16.73 17.18 -1.53
N VAL A 108 -17.97 16.70 -1.46
CA VAL A 108 -19.07 17.20 -2.29
C VAL A 108 -19.72 18.37 -1.55
N ALA A 109 -19.75 19.55 -2.16
CA ALA A 109 -20.63 20.64 -1.72
C ALA A 109 -20.59 21.00 -0.21
N ASN A 110 -19.41 21.13 0.41
CA ASN A 110 -19.22 21.44 1.84
C ASN A 110 -19.91 20.42 2.78
N ASP A 111 -19.98 19.15 2.38
CA ASP A 111 -20.52 18.08 3.21
C ASP A 111 -19.44 17.05 3.62
N CYS A 112 -19.87 15.93 4.18
CA CYS A 112 -18.96 14.87 4.67
C CYS A 112 -18.79 13.73 3.67
N ASN A 113 -19.31 13.89 2.45
CA ASN A 113 -19.24 12.91 1.39
C ASN A 113 -17.99 13.14 0.57
N VAL A 114 -17.19 12.09 0.44
CA VAL A 114 -15.98 12.08 -0.36
C VAL A 114 -16.35 12.24 -1.83
N LYS A 115 -15.77 13.26 -2.47
CA LYS A 115 -15.76 13.46 -3.92
C LYS A 115 -14.52 12.81 -4.54
N GLU A 116 -13.34 13.02 -3.95
CA GLU A 116 -12.07 12.53 -4.47
C GLU A 116 -11.08 12.30 -3.32
N ALA A 117 -10.26 11.24 -3.40
CA ALA A 117 -9.23 10.94 -2.41
C ALA A 117 -7.90 11.57 -2.82
N MET A 118 -7.11 11.99 -1.83
CA MET A 118 -5.82 12.63 -2.06
C MET A 118 -4.83 12.29 -0.95
N ALA A 119 -3.54 12.55 -1.22
CA ALA A 119 -2.51 12.40 -0.19
C ALA A 119 -2.63 13.49 0.88
N CYS A 120 -2.33 13.15 2.13
CA CYS A 120 -2.35 14.10 3.26
C CYS A 120 -1.46 15.34 3.05
N SER A 121 -0.36 15.20 2.31
CA SER A 121 0.59 16.27 2.01
C SER A 121 0.20 17.12 0.78
N GLN A 122 -0.81 16.70 0.03
CA GLN A 122 -1.21 17.35 -1.21
C GLN A 122 -2.02 18.62 -0.91
N VAL A 123 -1.66 19.72 -1.58
CA VAL A 123 -2.34 21.02 -1.46
C VAL A 123 -3.32 21.18 -2.61
N TRP A 124 -4.54 21.62 -2.31
CA TRP A 124 -5.53 21.96 -3.33
C TRP A 124 -5.62 23.49 -3.48
N PRO A 125 -5.25 24.05 -4.65
CA PRO A 125 -5.12 25.50 -4.81
C PRO A 125 -6.46 26.24 -4.92
N ASP A 126 -7.54 25.54 -5.25
CA ASP A 126 -8.84 26.14 -5.58
C ASP A 126 -9.97 25.84 -4.57
N THR A 127 -9.68 25.15 -3.47
CA THR A 127 -10.69 24.80 -2.45
C THR A 127 -10.40 25.52 -1.13
N SER A 128 -11.48 25.89 -0.44
CA SER A 128 -11.40 26.61 0.85
C SER A 128 -11.43 25.68 2.05
N ASP A 129 -11.62 24.40 1.79
CA ASP A 129 -11.86 23.33 2.75
C ASP A 129 -11.44 22.00 2.15
N LEU A 130 -11.13 21.08 3.05
CA LEU A 130 -10.77 19.71 2.73
C LEU A 130 -11.35 18.81 3.82
N LEU A 131 -11.76 17.61 3.46
CA LEU A 131 -12.11 16.57 4.41
C LEU A 131 -10.83 15.89 4.90
N CYS A 132 -10.49 16.09 6.16
CA CYS A 132 -9.29 15.51 6.78
C CYS A 132 -9.68 14.48 7.85
N GLU A 133 -8.95 13.37 7.89
CA GLU A 133 -9.05 12.37 8.95
C GLU A 133 -7.70 12.26 9.66
N CYS A 134 -7.74 12.40 10.98
CA CYS A 134 -6.57 12.46 11.84
C CYS A 134 -6.64 11.38 12.92
N GLU A 135 -5.49 10.98 13.45
CA GLU A 135 -5.40 10.11 14.62
C GLU A 135 -4.36 10.62 15.63
N ALA A 136 -4.52 10.24 16.90
CA ALA A 136 -3.53 10.58 17.92
C ALA A 136 -2.23 9.79 17.68
N PRO A 137 -1.05 10.42 17.77
CA PRO A 137 0.23 9.72 17.68
C PRO A 137 0.34 8.76 18.85
N THR A 138 0.54 7.48 18.57
CA THR A 138 0.74 6.48 19.60
C THR A 138 2.15 6.62 20.17
N ASP A 139 2.24 7.09 21.41
CA ASP A 139 3.50 7.29 22.12
C ASP A 139 4.11 5.91 22.48
N GLN A 140 5.08 5.43 21.71
CA GLN A 140 5.87 4.23 22.04
C GLN A 140 7.37 4.52 21.99
N SER A 141 7.94 4.84 23.16
CA SER A 141 9.35 4.66 23.47
C SER A 141 9.50 4.10 24.89
N SER A 142 10.04 2.87 24.99
CA SER A 142 10.84 2.27 26.09
C SER A 142 10.35 0.90 26.55
N GLY A 143 11.00 -0.17 26.07
CA GLY A 143 11.00 -1.50 26.68
C GLY A 143 11.04 -2.66 25.68
N PRO A 144 12.06 -3.53 25.68
CA PRO A 144 12.14 -4.67 24.76
C PRO A 144 11.45 -5.89 25.37
N ASP A 145 10.40 -6.41 24.74
CA ASP A 145 9.97 -7.80 24.94
C ASP A 145 9.57 -8.41 23.57
N PRO A 146 9.85 -9.70 23.33
CA PRO A 146 9.78 -10.35 22.04
C PRO A 146 8.37 -10.92 21.77
N GLN A 147 8.05 -11.09 20.49
CA GLN A 147 6.79 -11.60 19.94
C GLN A 147 5.70 -10.56 19.68
N SER A 148 5.94 -9.70 18.69
CA SER A 148 5.01 -9.46 17.58
C SER A 148 5.73 -8.65 16.49
N PRO A 149 5.90 -9.17 15.26
CA PRO A 149 6.55 -8.41 14.19
C PRO A 149 5.48 -7.58 13.49
N ALA A 150 5.47 -6.28 13.77
CA ALA A 150 4.89 -5.28 12.89
C ALA A 150 5.92 -4.17 12.78
N SER A 151 6.89 -4.42 11.91
CA SER A 151 7.85 -3.43 11.45
C SER A 151 7.09 -2.33 10.70
N SER A 152 7.14 -1.10 11.23
CA SER A 152 7.06 0.11 10.41
C SER A 152 8.30 0.15 9.52
N ALA A 153 8.27 -0.63 8.45
CA ALA A 153 9.18 -0.43 7.35
C ALA A 153 8.70 0.81 6.62
N ASP A 154 9.47 1.90 6.69
CA ASP A 154 9.32 3.00 5.75
C ASP A 154 9.48 2.44 4.34
N CYS A 155 8.36 2.19 3.67
CA CYS A 155 8.33 1.73 2.30
C CYS A 155 8.72 2.90 1.41
N ASN A 156 10.03 3.10 1.24
CA ASN A 156 10.60 4.13 0.38
C ASN A 156 10.46 3.69 -1.09
N MET A 157 9.26 3.86 -1.65
CA MET A 157 8.90 3.42 -2.99
C MET A 157 9.26 4.49 -4.05
N PRO A 158 10.10 4.20 -5.06
CA PRO A 158 10.44 5.13 -6.14
C PRO A 158 9.37 5.15 -7.24
N ASP A 159 9.38 6.16 -8.12
CA ASP A 159 8.49 6.21 -9.29
C ASP A 159 6.99 6.09 -8.96
N VAL A 160 6.56 6.65 -7.82
CA VAL A 160 5.16 6.61 -7.34
C VAL A 160 4.32 7.69 -8.04
N LYS A 161 3.21 7.28 -8.66
CA LYS A 161 2.18 8.21 -9.16
C LYS A 161 1.23 8.62 -8.03
N GLU A 162 0.84 7.68 -7.17
CA GLU A 162 -0.08 7.91 -6.05
C GLU A 162 0.20 6.92 -4.90
N PHE A 163 0.07 7.35 -3.65
CA PHE A 163 0.17 6.47 -2.48
C PHE A 163 -1.21 5.91 -2.12
N CYS A 164 -1.34 4.58 -2.16
CA CYS A 164 -2.59 3.86 -1.97
C CYS A 164 -2.75 3.26 -0.57
N SER A 165 -1.82 3.53 0.34
CA SER A 165 -1.88 3.17 1.76
C SER A 165 -1.12 4.18 2.60
N ALA A 166 -1.62 4.45 3.82
CA ALA A 166 -1.02 5.38 4.77
C ALA A 166 0.38 4.96 5.23
N ASN A 167 0.70 3.66 5.19
CA ASN A 167 2.04 3.15 5.48
C ASN A 167 3.04 3.30 4.32
N GLY A 168 2.62 3.87 3.18
CA GLY A 168 3.46 4.05 1.99
C GLY A 168 3.84 2.75 1.26
N CYS A 169 3.39 1.59 1.75
CA CYS A 169 3.76 0.28 1.22
C CYS A 169 2.86 -0.19 0.08
N LYS A 170 1.77 0.52 -0.19
CA LYS A 170 0.91 0.30 -1.35
C LYS A 170 0.88 1.56 -2.18
N VAL A 171 1.20 1.44 -3.46
CA VAL A 171 1.35 2.60 -4.36
C VAL A 171 0.85 2.27 -5.75
N LEU A 172 0.38 3.29 -6.46
CA LEU A 172 0.26 3.28 -7.90
C LEU A 172 1.65 3.55 -8.49
N ALA A 173 2.32 2.48 -8.88
CA ALA A 173 3.66 2.51 -9.42
C ALA A 173 3.61 3.00 -10.87
N GLY A 174 4.36 4.06 -11.20
CA GLY A 174 4.50 4.55 -12.56
C GLY A 174 5.56 3.79 -13.35
N GLN A 175 5.53 3.96 -14.68
CA GLN A 175 6.47 3.35 -15.63
C GLN A 175 6.51 1.81 -15.56
N MET A 176 5.36 1.19 -15.30
CA MET A 176 5.21 -0.25 -15.16
C MET A 176 5.04 -0.98 -16.50
N THR A 177 5.10 -0.28 -17.63
CA THR A 177 5.09 -0.90 -18.96
C THR A 177 6.20 -1.95 -19.07
N GLY A 178 5.80 -3.21 -19.24
CA GLY A 178 6.70 -4.35 -19.33
C GLY A 178 7.38 -4.75 -18.02
N LYS A 179 6.95 -4.22 -16.87
CA LYS A 179 7.53 -4.48 -15.55
C LYS A 179 6.52 -5.14 -14.63
N THR A 180 7.02 -5.80 -13.59
CA THR A 180 6.20 -6.51 -12.61
C THR A 180 6.27 -5.81 -11.26
N CYS A 181 5.24 -5.94 -10.44
CA CYS A 181 5.29 -5.43 -9.06
C CYS A 181 6.44 -6.08 -8.26
N ASN A 182 6.82 -7.32 -8.58
CA ASN A 182 8.00 -7.96 -7.99
C ASN A 182 9.30 -7.22 -8.34
N TRP A 183 9.46 -6.82 -9.60
CA TRP A 183 10.60 -6.00 -10.03
C TRP A 183 10.59 -4.63 -9.34
N TYR A 184 9.41 -4.02 -9.24
CA TYR A 184 9.23 -2.72 -8.63
C TYR A 184 9.57 -2.72 -7.14
N CYS A 185 9.00 -3.63 -6.34
CA CYS A 185 9.31 -3.76 -4.91
C CYS A 185 10.80 -4.08 -4.67
N SER A 186 11.42 -4.89 -5.55
CA SER A 186 12.83 -5.26 -5.42
C SER A 186 13.80 -4.07 -5.54
N ARG A 187 13.40 -2.95 -6.16
CA ARG A 187 14.24 -1.73 -6.24
C ARG A 187 14.44 -1.03 -4.90
N SER A 188 13.56 -1.30 -3.95
CA SER A 188 13.62 -0.79 -2.58
C SER A 188 13.97 -1.88 -1.59
N ASP A 189 14.52 -3.02 -2.05
CA ASP A 189 14.80 -4.19 -1.23
C ASP A 189 13.56 -4.76 -0.50
N LEU A 190 12.37 -4.61 -1.10
CA LEU A 190 11.10 -5.10 -0.58
C LEU A 190 10.56 -6.27 -1.42
N PHE A 191 9.73 -7.10 -0.78
CA PHE A 191 9.00 -8.19 -1.42
C PHE A 191 7.61 -7.74 -1.81
N CYS A 192 7.17 -8.12 -3.01
CA CYS A 192 5.78 -7.89 -3.41
C CYS A 192 4.84 -8.82 -2.64
N VAL A 193 3.87 -8.23 -1.95
CA VAL A 193 2.80 -8.95 -1.23
C VAL A 193 1.49 -8.92 -2.02
N GLY A 194 1.34 -7.98 -2.95
CA GLY A 194 0.23 -7.99 -3.89
C GLY A 194 0.41 -7.05 -5.08
N ALA A 195 -0.32 -7.34 -6.13
CA ALA A 195 -0.29 -6.60 -7.39
C ALA A 195 -1.72 -6.51 -7.97
N TRP A 196 -2.08 -5.34 -8.47
CA TRP A 196 -3.39 -5.10 -9.05
C TRP A 196 -3.28 -4.09 -10.19
N GLU A 197 -4.20 -4.21 -11.14
CA GLU A 197 -4.50 -3.17 -12.11
C GLU A 197 -5.46 -2.15 -11.48
N GLU A 198 -5.29 -0.89 -11.80
CA GLU A 198 -6.11 0.24 -11.35
C GLU A 198 -7.30 0.55 -12.27
N VAL A 199 -8.23 1.35 -11.73
CA VAL A 199 -9.22 2.08 -12.52
C VAL A 199 -8.74 3.51 -12.69
N ASP A 200 -8.64 3.98 -13.94
CA ASP A 200 -8.46 5.40 -14.29
C ASP A 200 -7.30 6.13 -13.56
N ASN A 201 -6.10 5.53 -13.47
CA ASN A 201 -4.94 6.07 -12.73
C ASN A 201 -5.25 6.40 -11.26
N SER A 202 -6.07 5.59 -10.59
CA SER A 202 -6.41 5.76 -9.17
C SER A 202 -6.01 4.55 -8.33
N CYS A 203 -6.01 4.69 -7.00
CA CYS A 203 -5.78 3.57 -6.08
C CYS A 203 -6.94 2.54 -6.00
N ARG A 204 -7.92 2.60 -6.90
CA ARG A 204 -9.04 1.65 -6.95
C ARG A 204 -8.66 0.44 -7.81
N VAL A 205 -8.75 -0.74 -7.22
CA VAL A 205 -8.47 -2.01 -7.89
C VAL A 205 -9.52 -2.30 -8.97
N LEU A 206 -9.06 -2.46 -10.21
CA LEU A 206 -9.80 -3.04 -11.33
C LEU A 206 -9.72 -4.56 -11.31
N GLU A 207 -8.50 -5.12 -11.27
CA GLU A 207 -8.27 -6.57 -11.29
C GLU A 207 -7.07 -6.97 -10.45
N ALA A 208 -7.18 -8.09 -9.71
CA ALA A 208 -6.09 -8.65 -8.91
C ALA A 208 -5.21 -9.57 -9.75
N MET A 209 -3.90 -9.44 -9.58
CA MET A 209 -2.92 -10.20 -10.33
C MET A 209 -1.79 -10.70 -9.43
N THR A 210 -0.97 -11.60 -9.97
CA THR A 210 0.21 -12.07 -9.24
C THR A 210 1.32 -11.04 -9.35
N CYS A 211 2.16 -10.94 -8.31
CA CYS A 211 3.30 -10.04 -8.27
C CYS A 211 4.28 -10.17 -9.45
N GLY A 212 4.35 -11.35 -10.08
CA GLY A 212 5.20 -11.61 -11.24
C GLY A 212 4.52 -11.45 -12.60
N ALA A 213 3.23 -11.11 -12.63
CA ALA A 213 2.53 -10.88 -13.88
C ALA A 213 2.88 -9.50 -14.45
N VAL A 214 2.93 -9.41 -15.78
CA VAL A 214 3.11 -8.17 -16.55
C VAL A 214 1.79 -7.91 -17.26
N TRP A 215 1.33 -6.65 -17.25
CA TRP A 215 0.21 -6.22 -18.09
C TRP A 215 0.73 -5.54 -19.36
N PRO A 216 0.33 -6.02 -20.56
CA PRO A 216 0.96 -5.60 -21.82
C PRO A 216 0.57 -4.21 -22.31
N ASP A 217 -0.42 -3.54 -21.70
CA ASP A 217 -0.98 -2.28 -22.23
C ASP A 217 -1.12 -1.17 -21.17
N THR A 218 -0.55 -1.35 -19.96
CA THR A 218 -0.73 -0.41 -18.85
C THR A 218 0.61 0.27 -18.51
N SER A 219 0.53 1.54 -18.14
CA SER A 219 1.72 2.36 -17.83
C SER A 219 2.08 2.35 -16.35
N ASP A 220 1.20 1.76 -15.56
CA ASP A 220 1.14 1.78 -14.12
C ASP A 220 0.48 0.51 -13.61
N LEU A 221 0.76 0.21 -12.35
CA LEU A 221 0.18 -0.91 -11.61
C LEU A 221 0.11 -0.51 -10.14
N ILE A 222 -0.93 -0.97 -9.43
CA ILE A 222 -0.94 -0.91 -7.98
C ILE A 222 -0.07 -2.03 -7.44
N CYS A 223 1.01 -1.66 -6.74
CA CYS A 223 1.93 -2.60 -6.12
C CYS A 223 1.91 -2.43 -4.60
N GLU A 224 1.77 -3.53 -3.87
CA GLU A 224 1.92 -3.57 -2.42
C GLU A 224 3.18 -4.38 -2.06
N CYS A 225 4.06 -3.76 -1.29
CA CYS A 225 5.37 -4.26 -0.94
C CYS A 225 5.52 -4.40 0.58
N SER A 226 6.39 -5.27 1.04
CA SER A 226 6.70 -5.45 2.46
C SER A 226 8.15 -5.88 2.66
N THR A 227 8.69 -5.64 3.85
CA THR A 227 10.01 -6.16 4.25
C THR A 227 9.96 -7.65 4.62
N GLU A 228 8.77 -8.20 4.89
CA GLU A 228 8.58 -9.62 5.13
C GLU A 228 8.13 -10.33 3.84
N GLN A 229 8.84 -11.40 3.48
CA GLN A 229 8.43 -12.29 2.40
C GLN A 229 7.03 -12.81 2.72
N ALA A 230 6.10 -12.64 1.78
CA ALA A 230 4.77 -13.22 1.85
C ALA A 230 4.89 -14.71 2.25
N GLN A 231 4.60 -15.02 3.52
CA GLN A 231 4.57 -16.38 3.99
C GLN A 231 3.38 -17.04 3.31
N ALA A 232 3.66 -17.72 2.20
CA ALA A 232 2.74 -18.68 1.63
C ALA A 232 2.53 -19.76 2.71
N THR A 233 1.46 -19.62 3.49
CA THR A 233 0.93 -20.73 4.28
C THR A 233 0.47 -21.79 3.28
N VAL A 234 1.40 -22.69 2.94
CA VAL A 234 1.09 -23.96 2.30
C VAL A 234 0.18 -24.71 3.26
N VAL A 235 -1.12 -24.66 2.97
CA VAL A 235 -2.12 -25.47 3.67
C VAL A 235 -1.74 -26.92 3.41
N ALA A 236 -1.24 -27.59 4.44
CA ALA A 236 -0.93 -29.00 4.41
C ALA A 236 -2.19 -29.80 4.09
N SER A 237 -2.00 -30.74 3.17
CA SER A 237 -2.89 -31.81 2.75
C SER A 237 -3.60 -32.54 3.91
N PRO A 238 -4.74 -33.20 3.63
CA PRO A 238 -4.83 -34.60 4.03
C PRO A 238 -5.11 -35.53 2.84
N SER A 239 -4.17 -36.47 2.70
CA SER A 239 -4.37 -37.91 2.52
C SER A 239 -5.13 -38.44 1.29
N ALA A 240 -4.37 -39.29 0.60
CA ALA A 240 -4.70 -40.19 -0.51
C ALA A 240 -5.95 -41.08 -0.30
N PRO A 241 -6.36 -41.79 -1.37
CA PRO A 241 -5.91 -43.19 -1.44
C PRO A 241 -5.22 -43.56 -2.77
N GLU A 242 -4.14 -44.33 -2.63
CA GLU A 242 -3.41 -45.07 -3.69
C GLU A 242 -4.22 -46.30 -4.20
N PRO A 243 -3.79 -47.01 -5.27
CA PRO A 243 -4.68 -47.52 -6.31
C PRO A 243 -4.78 -49.06 -6.33
N ALA A 244 -5.73 -49.59 -7.10
CA ALA A 244 -5.77 -51.01 -7.45
C ALA A 244 -5.04 -51.27 -8.79
N PRO A 245 -4.27 -52.37 -8.93
CA PRO A 245 -3.39 -52.63 -10.06
C PRO A 245 -4.11 -53.38 -11.18
N VAL A 246 -3.78 -53.07 -12.43
CA VAL A 246 -4.00 -54.00 -13.56
C VAL A 246 -2.73 -54.15 -14.38
N VAL A 247 -2.12 -55.30 -14.13
CA VAL A 247 -1.06 -55.96 -14.90
C VAL A 247 -1.49 -56.17 -16.35
N VAL A 248 -0.60 -55.88 -17.31
CA VAL A 248 -0.38 -56.75 -18.47
C VAL A 248 0.97 -56.48 -19.16
N ALA A 249 1.81 -57.52 -19.08
CA ALA A 249 2.72 -58.07 -20.10
C ALA A 249 3.86 -57.23 -20.70
N SER A 250 5.09 -57.66 -20.33
CA SER A 250 6.35 -57.53 -21.10
C SER A 250 6.34 -58.39 -22.40
N PRO A 251 7.34 -58.31 -23.32
CA PRO A 251 8.72 -58.75 -23.04
C PRO A 251 9.87 -57.90 -23.64
N SER A 252 10.98 -57.91 -22.92
CA SER A 252 12.35 -58.22 -23.39
C SER A 252 12.99 -57.39 -24.52
N ALA A 253 13.89 -56.47 -24.15
CA ALA A 253 15.24 -56.43 -24.70
C ALA A 253 16.21 -55.83 -23.66
N SER A 254 17.39 -56.43 -23.61
CA SER A 254 18.42 -56.34 -22.59
C SER A 254 19.43 -55.20 -22.81
N GLU A 255 19.99 -54.73 -21.68
CA GLU A 255 21.20 -53.91 -21.46
C GLU A 255 21.10 -52.37 -21.50
N PRO A 256 21.98 -51.63 -20.77
CA PRO A 256 22.59 -51.89 -19.46
C PRO A 256 22.14 -50.86 -18.42
N VAL A 257 22.39 -51.19 -17.14
CA VAL A 257 22.20 -50.30 -15.99
C VAL A 257 23.09 -49.06 -16.14
N ARG A 258 22.52 -47.95 -16.64
CA ARG A 258 23.04 -46.62 -16.33
C ARG A 258 22.16 -46.06 -15.22
N GLN A 259 22.82 -45.74 -14.12
CA GLN A 259 22.27 -45.09 -12.95
C GLN A 259 21.20 -44.09 -13.38
N ARG A 260 19.97 -44.33 -12.93
CA ARG A 260 18.94 -43.30 -12.84
C ARG A 260 19.50 -42.27 -11.87
N ARG A 261 20.35 -41.36 -12.36
CA ARG A 261 20.33 -39.98 -11.85
C ARG A 261 18.86 -39.63 -11.88
N GLU A 262 18.32 -39.15 -10.77
CA GLU A 262 17.03 -38.48 -10.80
C GLU A 262 17.16 -37.35 -11.83
N THR A 263 16.78 -37.65 -13.06
CA THR A 263 16.77 -36.69 -14.15
C THR A 263 15.63 -35.78 -13.78
N ARG A 264 15.97 -34.66 -13.13
CA ARG A 264 15.13 -33.48 -13.17
C ARG A 264 14.74 -33.31 -14.64
N GLU A 265 13.46 -33.39 -14.94
CA GLU A 265 12.98 -33.37 -16.32
C GLU A 265 12.86 -31.93 -16.80
N ASN A 266 13.21 -31.68 -18.06
CA ASN A 266 12.92 -30.38 -18.69
C ASN A 266 11.41 -30.27 -18.91
N VAL A 267 10.83 -29.13 -18.57
CA VAL A 267 9.42 -28.85 -18.78
C VAL A 267 9.27 -28.06 -20.07
N TYR A 268 8.70 -28.69 -21.10
CA TYR A 268 8.39 -28.06 -22.38
C TYR A 268 6.87 -27.91 -22.54
N SER A 269 6.39 -26.67 -22.59
CA SER A 269 4.96 -26.38 -22.56
C SER A 269 4.61 -25.16 -23.39
N ARG A 270 3.34 -25.05 -23.76
CA ARG A 270 2.81 -23.80 -24.31
C ARG A 270 2.55 -22.80 -23.21
N THR A 271 2.99 -21.57 -23.42
CA THR A 271 2.91 -20.47 -22.46
C THR A 271 2.41 -19.23 -23.18
N SER A 272 1.42 -18.56 -22.59
CA SER A 272 0.99 -17.24 -23.05
C SER A 272 2.13 -16.24 -22.90
N GLY A 273 2.29 -15.31 -23.83
CA GLY A 273 3.43 -14.39 -23.82
C GLY A 273 4.65 -14.87 -24.62
N VAL A 274 4.51 -15.97 -25.36
CA VAL A 274 5.56 -16.50 -26.23
C VAL A 274 5.11 -16.46 -27.69
N GLY A 275 5.90 -15.81 -28.53
CA GLY A 275 5.59 -15.57 -29.94
C GLY A 275 5.94 -16.70 -30.87
N ALA A 276 5.63 -16.48 -32.14
CA ALA A 276 5.93 -17.42 -33.22
C ALA A 276 7.33 -17.22 -33.82
N TRP A 277 8.00 -16.11 -33.50
CA TRP A 277 9.42 -15.93 -33.80
C TRP A 277 10.22 -16.63 -32.71
N GLY A 278 11.51 -16.84 -32.88
CA GLY A 278 12.28 -17.56 -31.86
C GLY A 278 13.39 -18.43 -32.42
N GLY A 279 13.69 -19.54 -31.76
CA GLY A 279 14.93 -20.26 -31.99
C GLY A 279 15.06 -21.52 -31.14
N TRP A 280 16.28 -22.03 -31.02
CA TRP A 280 16.55 -23.26 -30.27
C TRP A 280 17.05 -22.97 -28.86
N CYS A 281 16.53 -23.69 -27.87
CA CYS A 281 17.07 -23.74 -26.51
C CYS A 281 17.76 -25.09 -26.28
N THR A 282 18.98 -25.09 -25.73
CA THR A 282 19.71 -26.31 -25.37
C THR A 282 19.80 -26.44 -23.85
N CYS A 283 19.20 -27.48 -23.28
CA CYS A 283 19.21 -27.71 -21.84
C CYS A 283 20.53 -28.37 -21.36
N PRO A 284 20.86 -28.30 -20.06
CA PRO A 284 22.10 -28.86 -19.50
C PRO A 284 22.25 -30.39 -19.68
N ASP A 285 21.14 -31.09 -19.86
CA ASP A 285 21.10 -32.52 -20.17
C ASP A 285 21.39 -32.85 -21.66
N GLY A 286 21.58 -31.82 -22.49
CA GLY A 286 21.87 -31.92 -23.92
C GLY A 286 20.64 -31.95 -24.82
N GLN A 287 19.41 -31.97 -24.26
CA GLN A 287 18.19 -31.92 -25.07
C GLN A 287 17.98 -30.53 -25.68
N ARG A 288 17.35 -30.47 -26.85
CA ARG A 288 17.08 -29.22 -27.58
C ARG A 288 15.60 -29.05 -27.86
N TYR A 289 15.09 -27.85 -27.62
CA TYR A 289 13.68 -27.50 -27.79
C TYR A 289 13.55 -26.28 -28.68
N GLN A 290 12.58 -26.28 -29.59
CA GLN A 290 12.21 -25.05 -30.29
C GLN A 290 11.37 -24.19 -29.36
N VAL A 291 11.73 -22.93 -29.21
CA VAL A 291 11.00 -22.01 -28.34
C VAL A 291 10.74 -20.72 -29.06
N GLY A 292 9.64 -20.08 -28.70
CA GLY A 292 9.29 -18.78 -29.22
C GLY A 292 10.11 -17.66 -28.57
N ASP A 293 10.02 -16.46 -29.14
CA ASP A 293 10.49 -15.22 -28.55
C ASP A 293 9.49 -14.73 -27.50
N LYS A 294 9.89 -13.82 -26.60
CA LYS A 294 9.04 -13.31 -25.52
C LYS A 294 8.17 -12.13 -26.00
N PHE A 295 7.66 -12.21 -27.22
CA PHE A 295 6.99 -11.11 -27.95
C PHE A 295 7.78 -9.81 -28.04
N ASP A 296 9.10 -9.89 -27.89
CA ASP A 296 10.02 -8.77 -28.07
C ASP A 296 10.57 -8.72 -29.50
N ALA A 297 10.00 -9.51 -30.43
CA ALA A 297 10.37 -9.53 -31.84
C ALA A 297 11.86 -9.82 -32.05
N CYS A 298 12.43 -10.71 -31.21
CA CYS A 298 13.86 -11.02 -31.18
C CYS A 298 14.77 -9.80 -30.91
N ALA A 299 14.27 -8.73 -30.27
CA ALA A 299 15.03 -7.49 -30.05
C ALA A 299 16.35 -7.68 -29.28
N GLN A 300 16.45 -8.74 -28.47
CA GLN A 300 17.63 -9.07 -27.67
C GLN A 300 18.37 -10.31 -28.20
N GLY A 301 18.15 -10.67 -29.47
CA GLY A 301 18.77 -11.84 -30.10
C GLY A 301 18.47 -13.12 -29.30
N PRO A 302 19.47 -13.92 -28.91
CA PRO A 302 19.26 -15.15 -28.14
C PRO A 302 18.49 -14.97 -26.83
N GLN A 303 18.60 -13.82 -26.16
CA GLN A 303 17.95 -13.60 -24.86
C GLN A 303 16.43 -13.41 -24.95
N SER A 304 15.96 -13.09 -26.16
CA SER A 304 14.54 -13.02 -26.51
C SER A 304 13.85 -14.39 -26.43
N LEU A 305 14.61 -15.50 -26.49
CA LEU A 305 14.02 -16.84 -26.46
C LEU A 305 13.43 -17.19 -25.10
N ALA A 306 12.28 -17.88 -25.13
CA ALA A 306 11.64 -18.52 -23.98
C ALA A 306 12.41 -19.79 -23.54
N CYS A 307 13.69 -19.60 -23.23
CA CYS A 307 14.68 -20.60 -22.84
C CYS A 307 15.13 -20.33 -21.40
N ILE A 308 14.54 -21.02 -20.43
CA ILE A 308 14.84 -20.80 -19.00
C ILE A 308 15.77 -21.90 -18.50
N GLY A 309 16.92 -21.55 -17.93
CA GLY A 309 17.89 -22.52 -17.39
C GLY A 309 18.68 -23.29 -18.45
N GLY A 310 18.49 -22.99 -19.74
CA GLY A 310 19.25 -23.54 -20.86
C GLY A 310 20.10 -22.48 -21.56
N THR A 311 20.80 -22.92 -22.60
CA THR A 311 21.58 -22.06 -23.49
C THR A 311 20.73 -21.70 -24.72
N PRO A 312 20.30 -20.44 -24.87
CA PRO A 312 19.56 -20.00 -26.04
C PRO A 312 20.46 -19.87 -27.28
N GLY A 313 19.94 -20.30 -28.42
CA GLY A 313 20.54 -20.13 -29.74
C GLY A 313 20.10 -18.82 -30.41
N GLU A 314 20.34 -18.71 -31.71
CA GLU A 314 19.94 -17.53 -32.49
C GLU A 314 18.42 -17.38 -32.54
N CYS A 315 17.93 -16.14 -32.38
CA CYS A 315 16.52 -15.79 -32.51
C CYS A 315 16.24 -15.34 -33.94
N GLU A 316 15.37 -16.05 -34.63
CA GLU A 316 15.09 -15.89 -36.03
C GLU A 316 13.76 -15.15 -36.20
N HIS A 317 13.78 -14.10 -37.01
CA HIS A 317 12.65 -13.21 -37.30
C HIS A 317 11.71 -13.83 -38.34
N ARG A 318 11.25 -15.05 -38.09
CA ARG A 318 10.30 -15.77 -38.94
C ARG A 318 9.21 -16.42 -38.09
N VAL A 319 7.98 -16.37 -38.54
CA VAL A 319 6.86 -17.08 -37.91
C VAL A 319 7.04 -18.57 -38.18
N ASP A 320 7.05 -19.38 -37.12
CA ASP A 320 7.08 -20.85 -37.20
C ASP A 320 6.08 -21.45 -36.21
N ALA A 321 5.10 -22.20 -36.73
CA ALA A 321 4.06 -22.83 -35.93
C ALA A 321 4.60 -23.90 -34.95
N ALA A 322 5.80 -24.45 -35.22
CA ALA A 322 6.42 -25.44 -34.35
C ALA A 322 6.92 -24.86 -33.01
N ARG A 323 7.14 -23.54 -32.96
CA ARG A 323 7.63 -22.82 -31.77
C ARG A 323 6.66 -21.77 -31.23
N GLU A 324 5.61 -21.46 -31.97
CA GLU A 324 4.56 -20.53 -31.54
C GLU A 324 4.01 -20.90 -30.18
N GLY A 325 4.20 -20.00 -29.21
CA GLY A 325 3.75 -20.20 -27.84
C GLY A 325 4.58 -21.18 -27.03
N HIS A 326 5.69 -21.74 -27.53
CA HIS A 326 6.42 -22.79 -26.82
C HIS A 326 7.59 -22.26 -25.99
N GLN A 327 7.65 -22.67 -24.72
CA GLN A 327 8.73 -22.35 -23.78
C GLN A 327 9.34 -23.65 -23.24
N VAL A 328 10.63 -23.62 -22.89
CA VAL A 328 11.25 -24.66 -22.06
C VAL A 328 11.80 -24.09 -20.75
N VAL A 329 11.57 -24.81 -19.67
CA VAL A 329 12.27 -24.67 -18.40
C VAL A 329 13.17 -25.88 -18.22
N CYS A 330 14.47 -25.67 -18.41
CA CYS A 330 15.47 -26.71 -18.30
C CYS A 330 15.71 -27.06 -16.83
N ALA A 331 15.85 -28.36 -16.58
CA ALA A 331 16.26 -28.87 -15.30
C ALA A 331 17.71 -28.46 -14.97
N ALA A 332 17.96 -28.13 -13.69
CA ALA A 332 19.30 -27.90 -13.21
C ALA A 332 20.16 -29.19 -13.25
N PRO A 333 21.46 -29.10 -13.59
CA PRO A 333 22.36 -30.24 -13.83
C PRO A 333 22.67 -31.11 -12.58
#